data_AF-A0A1G9R0R2-F1
#
_entry.id   AF-A0A1G9R0R2-F1
#
_cell.length_a   1.000
_cell.length_b   1.000
_cell.length_c   1.000
_cell.angle_alpha   90.00
_cell.angle_beta   90.00
_cell.angle_gamma   90.00
#
_symmetry.space_group_name_H-M   'P 1'
#
loop_
_entity.id
_entity.type
_entity.pdbx_description
1 polymer ?
#
loop_
_entity_poly.entity_id
_entity_poly.type
_entity_poly.pdbx_seq_one_letter_code
_entity_poly.pdbx_strand_id
1 'polypeptide(L)'
;MIKAVPIFKSWVPEWLIRLSIMLLLLSSVLLFALSTADGSAAAGYYGMEPADVQFSLLLFYAAVASFAGVERRFFERIVTKEYLLICIVLEILIAYCCYHTREIWLVFTFRFLQGLVNCGITSICLNLLFGRLKSEHAREVGYTIFYAMILCVSPVTALFAAPLVENFEYSVLYKAIIFCFLPSAALLFMILNRVHIFRKKPLYQLDWASFLLFVVMLVLIAYVLIYGQQKDWLEDSGMVYSIVAILLLFLTSVLRQRSLKRPTVDLAVFKYRNFSIGIVFLVILYLIRGAFGLTTTYFITVLGMDSLHANELMIYNILGIITGSFIAIRFLILQKMLRILWIAGFVLLMVFFGMMCFLFATEADAETFIIPLFLQGLGAGMVMSPIVMFIVSAVPVQMGQSAASVGVFVRFSAFSLSVSLINYCQLYFKGGHSKDMGKGLSFLDFGLAERLQIYQSTLSGHGMLKDQAAKVATGLLNKAVQKQAFLQFCIDYYEMIAILCLITIVLIALQPVISRTIINVKGKHPAPAGF
;
A
#
# COMPACT_ATOMS: atom_id res chain seq x y z
N MET A 1 2.96 43.43 -22.15
CA MET A 1 3.32 42.35 -21.21
C MET A 1 2.13 42.04 -20.32
N ILE A 2 1.37 40.98 -20.61
CA ILE A 2 0.27 40.55 -19.75
C ILE A 2 0.91 39.90 -18.52
N LYS A 3 0.80 40.53 -17.34
CA LYS A 3 1.28 39.95 -16.07
C LYS A 3 0.65 38.57 -15.92
N ALA A 4 1.48 37.52 -15.93
CA ALA A 4 1.01 36.16 -15.68
C ALA A 4 0.33 36.13 -14.30
N VAL A 5 -0.97 35.82 -14.29
CA VAL A 5 -1.74 35.74 -13.04
C VAL A 5 -1.09 34.65 -12.17
N PRO A 6 -0.73 34.95 -10.91
CA PRO A 6 -0.14 33.95 -10.04
C PRO A 6 -1.15 32.85 -9.74
N ILE A 7 -0.69 31.60 -9.66
CA ILE A 7 -1.51 30.40 -9.43
C ILE A 7 -2.36 30.54 -8.14
N PHE A 8 -1.79 31.17 -7.11
CA PHE A 8 -2.47 31.47 -5.86
C PHE A 8 -2.66 32.99 -5.71
N LYS A 9 -3.70 33.38 -4.97
CA LYS A 9 -3.96 34.79 -4.66
C LYS A 9 -2.78 35.41 -3.88
N SER A 10 -2.48 36.67 -4.18
CA SER A 10 -1.32 37.39 -3.64
C SER A 10 -1.34 37.60 -2.13
N TRP A 11 -2.52 37.56 -1.49
CA TRP A 11 -2.67 37.72 -0.05
C TRP A 11 -2.32 36.46 0.75
N VAL A 12 -2.16 35.31 0.11
CA VAL A 12 -2.03 34.03 0.82
C VAL A 12 -0.57 33.74 1.14
N PRO A 13 -0.22 33.51 2.42
CA PRO A 13 1.15 33.19 2.81
C PRO A 13 1.56 31.77 2.36
N GLU A 14 2.85 31.55 2.13
CA GLU A 14 3.36 30.26 1.62
C GLU A 14 3.08 29.08 2.55
N TRP A 15 3.09 29.30 3.87
CA TRP A 15 2.81 28.23 4.83
C TRP A 15 1.37 27.71 4.71
N LEU A 16 0.40 28.62 4.48
CA LEU A 16 -1.01 28.24 4.34
C LEU A 16 -1.23 27.47 3.03
N ILE A 17 -0.53 27.85 1.96
CA ILE A 17 -0.55 27.10 0.69
C ILE A 17 -0.03 25.68 0.90
N ARG A 18 1.14 25.52 1.52
CA ARG A 18 1.74 24.20 1.77
C ARG A 18 0.85 23.36 2.69
N LEU A 19 0.30 23.95 3.74
CA LEU A 19 -0.62 23.29 4.66
C LEU A 19 -1.89 22.82 3.96
N SER A 20 -2.50 23.65 3.11
CA SER A 20 -3.71 23.24 2.36
C SER A 20 -3.46 22.08 1.40
N ILE A 21 -2.29 22.04 0.75
CA ILE A 21 -1.90 20.93 -0.13
C ILE A 21 -1.64 19.67 0.68
N MET A 22 -0.94 19.79 1.83
CA MET A 22 -0.67 18.65 2.72
C MET A 22 -1.94 18.07 3.34
N LEU A 23 -2.91 18.91 3.73
CA LEU A 23 -4.18 18.45 4.29
C LEU A 23 -5.01 17.69 3.25
N LEU A 24 -4.99 18.14 1.99
CA LEU A 24 -5.63 17.43 0.90
C LEU A 24 -4.91 16.10 0.57
N LEU A 25 -3.58 16.09 0.57
CA LEU A 25 -2.79 14.86 0.39
C LEU A 25 -3.00 13.85 1.53
N LEU A 26 -3.16 14.33 2.76
CA LEU A 26 -3.47 13.47 3.90
C LEU A 26 -4.85 12.82 3.71
N SER A 27 -5.84 13.59 3.25
CA SER A 27 -7.19 13.09 2.98
C SER A 27 -7.19 12.03 1.87
N SER A 28 -6.42 12.24 0.80
CA SER A 28 -6.26 11.25 -0.29
C SER A 28 -5.51 9.98 0.14
N VAL A 29 -4.56 10.12 1.07
CA VAL A 29 -3.84 9.00 1.69
C VAL A 29 -4.75 8.18 2.59
N LEU A 30 -5.53 8.82 3.47
CA LEU A 30 -6.49 8.15 4.35
C LEU A 30 -7.50 7.30 3.58
N LEU A 31 -7.94 7.81 2.43
CA LEU A 31 -8.89 7.09 1.58
C LEU A 31 -8.33 5.78 1.01
N PHE A 32 -7.03 5.72 0.71
CA PHE A 32 -6.39 4.56 0.05
C PHE A 32 -6.57 3.28 0.86
N ALA A 33 -6.19 3.28 2.14
CA ALA A 33 -6.21 2.07 2.98
C ALA A 33 -7.51 1.88 3.78
N LEU A 34 -8.57 2.65 3.48
CA LEU A 34 -9.78 2.66 4.32
C LEU A 34 -10.46 1.29 4.41
N SER A 35 -10.51 0.52 3.31
CA SER A 35 -11.17 -0.81 3.32
C SER A 35 -10.46 -1.79 4.25
N THR A 36 -9.13 -1.72 4.32
CA THR A 36 -8.28 -2.60 5.13
C THR A 36 -7.92 -2.02 6.50
N ALA A 37 -8.42 -0.83 6.84
CA ALA A 37 -8.14 -0.19 8.12
C ALA A 37 -8.67 -1.02 9.29
N ASP A 38 -9.88 -1.55 9.14
CA ASP A 38 -10.40 -2.66 9.95
C ASP A 38 -11.09 -3.67 9.01
N GLY A 39 -10.33 -4.67 8.60
CA GLY A 39 -10.82 -5.68 7.67
C GLY A 39 -11.95 -6.54 8.25
N SER A 40 -12.00 -6.70 9.58
CA SER A 40 -13.02 -7.49 10.26
C SER A 40 -14.35 -6.75 10.31
N ALA A 41 -14.33 -5.46 10.60
CA ALA A 41 -15.52 -4.61 10.59
C ALA A 41 -16.05 -4.41 9.17
N ALA A 42 -15.18 -4.26 8.17
CA ALA A 42 -15.58 -4.21 6.77
C ALA A 42 -16.27 -5.52 6.33
N ALA A 43 -15.65 -6.67 6.63
CA ALA A 43 -16.21 -7.99 6.33
C ALA A 43 -17.58 -8.19 7.01
N GLY A 44 -17.70 -7.84 8.29
CA GLY A 44 -18.94 -7.97 9.06
C GLY A 44 -20.07 -7.04 8.59
N TYR A 45 -19.75 -5.79 8.23
CA TYR A 45 -20.76 -4.81 7.79
C TYR A 45 -21.37 -5.15 6.42
N TYR A 46 -20.55 -5.59 5.47
CA TYR A 46 -21.01 -5.94 4.11
C TYR A 46 -21.40 -7.41 3.95
N GLY A 47 -21.09 -8.27 4.93
CA GLY A 47 -21.26 -9.72 4.79
C GLY A 47 -20.35 -10.32 3.72
N MET A 48 -19.15 -9.77 3.57
CA MET A 48 -18.16 -10.15 2.55
C MET A 48 -17.00 -10.93 3.16
N GLU A 49 -16.27 -11.70 2.35
CA GLU A 49 -15.10 -12.45 2.83
C GLU A 49 -13.89 -11.53 3.03
N PRO A 50 -12.90 -11.90 3.87
CA PRO A 50 -11.67 -11.12 4.01
C PRO A 50 -10.93 -10.90 2.69
N ALA A 51 -11.02 -11.85 1.75
CA ALA A 51 -10.46 -11.72 0.40
C ALA A 51 -11.12 -10.58 -0.39
N ASP A 52 -12.44 -10.41 -0.26
CA ASP A 52 -13.17 -9.33 -0.92
C ASP A 52 -12.72 -7.95 -0.41
N VAL A 53 -12.37 -7.83 0.88
CA VAL A 53 -11.88 -6.58 1.48
C VAL A 53 -10.50 -6.22 0.91
N GLN A 54 -9.62 -7.22 0.76
CA GLN A 54 -8.33 -7.05 0.11
C GLN A 54 -8.50 -6.70 -1.38
N PHE A 55 -9.44 -7.34 -2.06
CA PHE A 55 -9.76 -7.04 -3.46
C PHE A 55 -10.27 -5.60 -3.64
N SER A 56 -11.10 -5.10 -2.73
CA SER A 56 -11.55 -3.70 -2.72
C SER A 56 -10.39 -2.70 -2.66
N LEU A 57 -9.35 -2.99 -1.85
CA LEU A 57 -8.15 -2.15 -1.79
C LEU A 57 -7.37 -2.20 -3.12
N LEU A 58 -7.23 -3.40 -3.70
CA LEU A 58 -6.54 -3.56 -4.98
C LEU A 58 -7.30 -2.93 -6.14
N LEU A 59 -8.64 -2.91 -6.14
CA LEU A 59 -9.43 -2.19 -7.15
C LEU A 59 -9.15 -0.69 -7.13
N PHE A 60 -9.11 -0.10 -5.92
CA PHE A 60 -8.72 1.30 -5.75
C PHE A 60 -7.31 1.56 -6.31
N TYR A 61 -6.35 0.69 -5.99
CA TYR A 61 -4.98 0.84 -6.44
C TYR A 61 -4.83 0.59 -7.96
N ALA A 62 -5.54 -0.38 -8.53
CA ALA A 62 -5.58 -0.65 -9.96
C ALA A 62 -6.11 0.56 -10.75
N ALA A 63 -7.13 1.24 -10.21
CA ALA A 63 -7.65 2.49 -10.78
C ALA A 63 -6.59 3.60 -10.74
N VAL A 64 -5.90 3.79 -9.61
CA VAL A 64 -4.78 4.74 -9.52
C VAL A 64 -3.70 4.44 -10.56
N ALA A 65 -3.29 3.17 -10.66
CA ALA A 65 -2.20 2.74 -11.53
C ALA A 65 -2.54 2.86 -13.03
N SER A 66 -3.77 2.51 -13.42
CA SER A 66 -4.25 2.65 -14.80
C SER A 66 -4.43 4.11 -15.21
N PHE A 67 -4.93 4.96 -14.30
CA PHE A 67 -5.19 6.36 -14.62
C PHE A 67 -3.93 7.23 -14.68
N ALA A 68 -2.87 6.88 -13.93
CA ALA A 68 -1.63 7.66 -13.83
C ALA A 68 -1.00 7.99 -15.20
N GLY A 69 -1.10 7.09 -16.19
CA GLY A 69 -0.57 7.34 -17.54
C GLY A 69 -1.38 8.36 -18.36
N VAL A 70 -2.68 8.45 -18.09
CA VAL A 70 -3.65 9.24 -18.87
C VAL A 70 -3.97 10.59 -18.23
N GLU A 71 -3.95 10.63 -16.89
CA GLU A 71 -4.31 11.76 -16.02
C GLU A 71 -3.70 13.09 -16.50
N ARG A 72 -2.42 13.07 -16.89
CA ARG A 72 -1.70 14.28 -17.34
C ARG A 72 -2.41 15.03 -18.46
N ARG A 73 -3.08 14.33 -19.38
CA ARG A 73 -3.80 14.98 -20.49
C ARG A 73 -5.03 15.74 -20.03
N PHE A 74 -5.72 15.25 -19.00
CA PHE A 74 -6.84 15.94 -18.37
C PHE A 74 -6.34 17.21 -17.67
N PHE A 75 -5.26 17.07 -16.91
CA PHE A 75 -4.61 18.18 -16.22
C PHE A 75 -4.05 19.27 -17.16
N GLU A 76 -3.51 18.88 -18.32
CA GLU A 76 -3.01 19.84 -19.33
C GLU A 76 -4.15 20.57 -20.08
N ARG A 77 -5.37 20.03 -20.07
CA ARG A 77 -6.53 20.60 -20.78
C ARG A 77 -7.34 21.54 -19.91
N ILE A 78 -7.65 21.12 -18.68
CA ILE A 78 -8.58 21.79 -17.77
C ILE A 78 -7.81 22.80 -16.92
N VAL A 79 -8.46 23.91 -16.52
CA VAL A 79 -7.89 24.87 -15.57
C VAL A 79 -7.57 24.14 -14.26
N THR A 80 -6.38 24.34 -13.70
CA THR A 80 -5.92 23.62 -12.49
C THR A 80 -6.91 23.72 -11.33
N LYS A 81 -7.47 24.92 -11.09
CA LYS A 81 -8.51 25.13 -10.07
C LYS A 81 -9.77 24.30 -10.33
N GLU A 82 -10.26 24.30 -11.56
CA GLU A 82 -11.51 23.63 -11.92
C GLU A 82 -11.35 22.12 -11.87
N TYR A 83 -10.23 21.60 -12.38
CA TYR A 83 -9.93 20.18 -12.36
C TYR A 83 -9.84 19.64 -10.92
N LEU A 84 -9.12 20.33 -10.04
CA LEU A 84 -9.01 19.97 -8.62
C LEU A 84 -10.37 19.95 -7.93
N LEU A 85 -11.22 20.96 -8.16
CA LEU A 85 -12.55 21.03 -7.58
C LEU A 85 -13.48 19.94 -8.12
N ILE A 86 -13.42 19.65 -9.43
CA ILE A 86 -14.17 18.55 -10.04
C ILE A 86 -13.79 17.23 -9.38
N CYS A 87 -12.49 16.95 -9.22
CA CYS A 87 -12.04 15.74 -8.55
C CYS A 87 -12.53 15.68 -7.09
N ILE A 88 -12.40 16.75 -6.31
CA ILE A 88 -12.85 16.76 -4.92
C ILE A 88 -14.37 16.58 -4.80
N VAL A 89 -15.16 17.24 -5.66
CA VAL A 89 -16.62 17.08 -5.68
C VAL A 89 -17.01 15.66 -6.07
N LEU A 90 -16.37 15.09 -7.08
CA LEU A 90 -16.58 13.68 -7.46
C LEU A 90 -16.22 12.75 -6.31
N GLU A 91 -15.12 12.98 -5.61
CA GLU A 91 -14.72 12.16 -4.45
C GLU A 91 -15.76 12.21 -3.34
N ILE A 92 -16.26 13.40 -2.99
CA ILE A 92 -17.32 13.58 -1.99
C ILE A 92 -18.60 12.87 -2.42
N LEU A 93 -19.00 12.99 -3.69
CA LEU A 93 -20.19 12.31 -4.21
C LEU A 93 -20.05 10.79 -4.16
N ILE A 94 -18.90 10.25 -4.58
CA ILE A 94 -18.65 8.81 -4.55
C ILE A 94 -18.61 8.29 -3.11
N ALA A 95 -17.94 8.99 -2.19
CA ALA A 95 -17.92 8.65 -0.77
C ALA A 95 -19.34 8.70 -0.15
N TYR A 96 -20.18 9.65 -0.57
CA TYR A 96 -21.57 9.74 -0.14
C TYR A 96 -22.42 8.56 -0.66
N CYS A 97 -22.17 8.11 -1.89
CA CYS A 97 -22.78 6.89 -2.43
C CYS A 97 -22.32 5.65 -1.66
N CYS A 98 -21.01 5.53 -1.35
CA CYS A 98 -20.48 4.44 -0.52
C CYS A 98 -21.10 4.42 0.88
N TYR A 99 -21.39 5.58 1.47
CA TYR A 99 -22.05 5.68 2.78
C TYR A 99 -23.45 5.05 2.77
N HIS A 100 -24.23 5.24 1.70
CA HIS A 100 -25.60 4.71 1.59
C HIS A 100 -25.69 3.29 1.05
N THR A 101 -24.60 2.79 0.46
CA THR A 101 -24.60 1.51 -0.25
C THR A 101 -24.18 0.37 0.68
N ARG A 102 -24.91 -0.74 0.65
CA ARG A 102 -24.53 -2.00 1.32
C ARG A 102 -24.21 -3.14 0.34
N GLU A 103 -24.48 -2.95 -0.94
CA GLU A 103 -24.21 -3.94 -1.99
C GLU A 103 -22.72 -4.00 -2.35
N ILE A 104 -22.11 -5.18 -2.23
CA ILE A 104 -20.67 -5.41 -2.45
C ILE A 104 -20.23 -4.97 -3.86
N TRP A 105 -21.01 -5.34 -4.88
CA TRP A 105 -20.71 -5.02 -6.28
C TRP A 105 -20.70 -3.52 -6.58
N LEU A 106 -21.60 -2.76 -5.94
CA LEU A 106 -21.64 -1.31 -6.05
C LEU A 106 -20.46 -0.69 -5.31
N VAL A 107 -20.09 -1.21 -4.13
CA VAL A 107 -18.89 -0.76 -3.40
C VAL A 107 -17.62 -0.96 -4.23
N PHE A 108 -17.45 -2.10 -4.90
CA PHE A 108 -16.31 -2.33 -5.79
C PHE A 108 -16.23 -1.31 -6.94
N THR A 109 -17.39 -1.01 -7.55
CA THR A 109 -17.47 -0.02 -8.63
C THR A 109 -17.11 1.37 -8.12
N PHE A 110 -17.65 1.78 -6.98
CA PHE A 110 -17.31 3.07 -6.37
C PHE A 110 -15.85 3.13 -5.95
N ARG A 111 -15.28 2.08 -5.35
CA ARG A 111 -13.86 2.02 -4.97
C ARG A 111 -12.92 2.17 -6.16
N PHE A 112 -13.27 1.56 -7.30
CA PHE A 112 -12.55 1.78 -8.54
C PHE A 112 -12.64 3.25 -8.99
N LEU A 113 -13.83 3.86 -8.96
CA LEU A 113 -14.02 5.27 -9.31
C LEU A 113 -13.25 6.22 -8.35
N GLN A 114 -13.23 5.93 -7.05
CA GLN A 114 -12.46 6.70 -6.06
C GLN A 114 -10.97 6.65 -6.40
N GLY A 115 -10.43 5.51 -6.79
CA GLY A 115 -9.02 5.41 -7.18
C GLY A 115 -8.67 6.28 -8.40
N LEU A 116 -9.55 6.37 -9.41
CA LEU A 116 -9.36 7.25 -10.57
C LEU A 116 -9.30 8.73 -10.13
N VAL A 117 -10.26 9.14 -9.31
CA VAL A 117 -10.38 10.52 -8.82
C VAL A 117 -9.19 10.87 -7.90
N ASN A 118 -8.81 9.96 -7.01
CA ASN A 118 -7.71 10.12 -6.08
C ASN A 118 -6.35 10.30 -6.77
N CYS A 119 -6.14 9.61 -7.89
CA CYS A 119 -4.96 9.79 -8.75
C CYS A 119 -4.89 11.21 -9.31
N GLY A 120 -6.02 11.78 -9.74
CA GLY A 120 -6.12 13.18 -10.18
C GLY A 120 -5.80 14.16 -9.06
N ILE A 121 -6.43 14.01 -7.89
CA ILE A 121 -6.18 14.88 -6.72
C ILE A 121 -4.69 14.91 -6.37
N THR A 122 -4.07 13.74 -6.31
CA THR A 122 -2.69 13.58 -5.85
C THR A 122 -1.69 14.09 -6.85
N SER A 123 -1.90 13.81 -8.13
CA SER A 123 -1.05 14.34 -9.22
C SER A 123 -1.05 15.86 -9.24
N ILE A 124 -2.20 16.52 -9.07
CA ILE A 124 -2.27 17.98 -9.00
C ILE A 124 -1.56 18.51 -7.76
N CYS A 125 -1.81 17.92 -6.59
CA CYS A 125 -1.19 18.33 -5.34
C CYS A 125 0.33 18.29 -5.42
N LEU A 126 0.89 17.24 -6.01
CA LEU A 126 2.33 17.14 -6.21
C LEU A 126 2.85 18.13 -7.23
N ASN A 127 2.14 18.36 -8.34
CA ASN A 127 2.53 19.39 -9.30
C ASN A 127 2.56 20.79 -8.65
N LEU A 128 1.58 21.12 -7.80
CA LEU A 128 1.53 22.38 -7.06
C LEU A 128 2.64 22.48 -6.01
N LEU A 129 2.94 21.39 -5.30
CA LEU A 129 3.99 21.31 -4.30
C LEU A 129 5.38 21.42 -4.92
N PHE A 130 5.71 20.54 -5.88
CA PHE A 130 7.02 20.51 -6.54
C PHE A 130 7.25 21.71 -7.46
N GLY A 131 6.20 22.32 -8.01
CA GLY A 131 6.30 23.57 -8.76
C GLY A 131 6.83 24.74 -7.91
N ARG A 132 6.71 24.66 -6.58
CA ARG A 132 7.24 25.66 -5.63
C ARG A 132 8.66 25.36 -5.16
N LEU A 133 9.13 24.12 -5.31
CA LEU A 133 10.47 23.69 -4.89
C LEU A 133 11.49 24.06 -5.97
N LYS A 134 12.22 25.15 -5.72
CA LYS A 134 13.21 25.72 -6.65
C LYS A 134 14.60 25.08 -6.55
N SER A 135 15.00 24.64 -5.36
CA SER A 135 16.30 24.01 -5.11
C SER A 135 16.24 22.49 -5.33
N GLU A 136 17.35 21.90 -5.79
CA GLU A 136 17.51 20.45 -5.95
C GLU A 136 17.31 19.72 -4.60
N HIS A 137 17.98 20.19 -3.56
CA HIS A 137 17.81 19.66 -2.19
C HIS A 137 16.38 19.82 -1.68
N ALA A 138 15.70 20.90 -2.02
CA ALA A 138 14.30 21.09 -1.62
C ALA A 138 13.37 20.06 -2.30
N ARG A 139 13.69 19.64 -3.53
CA ARG A 139 12.95 18.58 -4.24
C ARG A 139 13.22 17.20 -3.67
N GLU A 140 14.48 16.89 -3.34
CA GLU A 140 14.85 15.64 -2.67
C GLU A 140 14.09 15.50 -1.33
N VAL A 141 14.06 16.58 -0.53
CA VAL A 141 13.26 16.64 0.70
C VAL A 141 11.77 16.43 0.41
N GLY A 142 11.22 17.11 -0.61
CA GLY A 142 9.81 16.97 -0.99
C GLY A 142 9.43 15.55 -1.41
N TYR A 143 10.28 14.87 -2.18
CA TYR A 143 10.06 13.46 -2.56
C TYR A 143 10.12 12.54 -1.35
N THR A 144 11.09 12.75 -0.46
CA THR A 144 11.20 11.93 0.75
C THR A 144 9.99 12.08 1.66
N ILE A 145 9.51 13.30 1.90
CA ILE A 145 8.28 13.54 2.70
C ILE A 145 7.08 12.86 2.04
N PHE A 146 6.95 12.96 0.71
CA PHE A 146 5.84 12.33 -0.02
C PHE A 146 5.86 10.80 0.12
N TYR A 147 7.00 10.16 -0.10
CA TYR A 147 7.10 8.70 0.03
C TYR A 147 7.02 8.23 1.50
N ALA A 148 7.45 9.04 2.46
CA ALA A 148 7.22 8.78 3.87
C ALA A 148 5.72 8.77 4.20
N MET A 149 4.95 9.75 3.68
CA MET A 149 3.49 9.73 3.82
C MET A 149 2.86 8.48 3.21
N ILE A 150 3.33 8.03 2.02
CA ILE A 150 2.86 6.78 1.41
C ILE A 150 3.15 5.57 2.32
N LEU A 151 4.34 5.49 2.91
CA LEU A 151 4.67 4.38 3.82
C LEU A 151 3.80 4.37 5.09
N CYS A 152 3.32 5.54 5.52
CA CYS A 152 2.45 5.70 6.68
C CYS A 152 0.95 5.53 6.37
N VAL A 153 0.56 5.31 5.11
CA VAL A 153 -0.85 5.22 4.69
C VAL A 153 -1.64 4.21 5.54
N SER A 154 -1.14 2.98 5.65
CA SER A 154 -1.81 1.92 6.40
C SER A 154 -1.99 2.24 7.90
N PRO A 155 -0.92 2.51 8.68
CA PRO A 155 -1.06 2.73 10.11
C PRO A 155 -1.81 4.04 10.44
N VAL A 156 -1.65 5.10 9.64
CA VAL A 156 -2.38 6.37 9.86
C VAL A 156 -3.87 6.18 9.60
N THR A 157 -4.25 5.42 8.58
CA THR A 157 -5.66 5.13 8.30
C THR A 157 -6.27 4.22 9.36
N ALA A 158 -5.52 3.21 9.83
CA ALA A 158 -5.97 2.33 10.90
C ALA A 158 -6.19 3.08 12.21
N LEU A 159 -5.25 3.94 12.61
CA LEU A 159 -5.39 4.83 13.79
C LEU A 159 -6.59 5.78 13.68
N PHE A 160 -6.83 6.32 12.48
CA PHE A 160 -7.99 7.18 12.23
C PHE A 160 -9.31 6.41 12.28
N ALA A 161 -9.33 5.18 11.75
CA ALA A 161 -10.53 4.37 11.65
C ALA A 161 -10.91 3.67 12.96
N ALA A 162 -9.94 3.22 13.76
CA ALA A 162 -10.16 2.44 14.98
C ALA A 162 -11.22 3.03 15.94
N PRO A 163 -11.11 4.28 16.41
CA PRO A 163 -12.10 4.85 17.33
C PRO A 163 -13.47 5.07 16.68
N LEU A 164 -13.53 5.22 15.35
CA LEU A 164 -14.78 5.39 14.62
C LEU A 164 -15.52 4.06 14.49
N VAL A 165 -14.80 2.97 14.24
CA VAL A 165 -15.37 1.62 14.08
C VAL A 165 -15.81 1.03 15.42
N GLU A 166 -15.09 1.32 16.51
CA GLU A 166 -15.48 0.83 17.84
C GLU A 166 -16.77 1.49 18.37
N ASN A 167 -16.99 2.77 18.05
CA ASN A 167 -18.12 3.54 18.58
C ASN A 167 -19.29 3.68 17.59
N PHE A 168 -19.06 3.49 16.28
CA PHE A 168 -20.05 3.73 15.23
C PHE A 168 -20.05 2.64 14.17
N GLU A 169 -21.09 2.61 13.33
CA GLU A 169 -21.14 1.72 12.17
C GLU A 169 -20.00 2.01 11.17
N TYR A 170 -19.51 0.95 10.51
CA TYR A 170 -18.45 1.04 9.50
C TYR A 170 -18.72 2.08 8.40
N SER A 171 -19.99 2.28 8.02
CA SER A 171 -20.40 3.29 7.03
C SER A 171 -19.92 4.71 7.39
N VAL A 172 -19.85 5.04 8.68
CA VAL A 172 -19.44 6.36 9.20
C VAL A 172 -18.01 6.73 8.77
N LEU A 173 -17.15 5.75 8.46
CA LEU A 173 -15.82 6.01 7.91
C LEU A 173 -15.85 6.83 6.62
N TYR A 174 -16.80 6.56 5.71
CA TYR A 174 -16.94 7.34 4.48
C TYR A 174 -17.41 8.76 4.78
N LYS A 175 -18.28 8.93 5.77
CA LYS A 175 -18.71 10.25 6.25
C LYS A 175 -17.53 11.03 6.84
N ALA A 176 -16.67 10.36 7.61
CA ALA A 176 -15.47 10.95 8.17
C ALA A 176 -14.49 11.42 7.08
N ILE A 177 -14.30 10.63 6.02
CA ILE A 177 -13.51 11.06 4.86
C ILE A 177 -14.10 12.30 4.18
N ILE A 178 -15.42 12.37 3.99
CA ILE A 178 -16.08 13.56 3.42
C ILE A 178 -15.73 14.80 4.25
N PHE A 179 -15.76 14.69 5.58
CA PHE A 179 -15.36 15.77 6.47
C PHE A 179 -13.87 16.12 6.40
N CYS A 180 -12.97 15.19 6.06
CA CYS A 180 -11.56 15.49 5.79
C CYS A 180 -11.37 16.28 4.49
N PHE A 181 -12.14 15.98 3.44
CA PHE A 181 -12.05 16.66 2.16
C PHE A 181 -12.65 18.08 2.16
N LEU A 182 -13.73 18.32 2.91
CA LEU A 182 -14.41 19.62 3.00
C LEU A 182 -13.52 20.83 3.34
N PRO A 183 -12.70 20.82 4.42
CA PRO A 183 -11.85 21.96 4.76
C PRO A 183 -10.78 22.19 3.70
N SER A 184 -10.20 21.13 3.13
CA SER A 184 -9.28 21.22 2.00
C SER A 184 -9.95 21.88 0.79
N ALA A 185 -11.17 21.45 0.45
CA ALA A 185 -11.93 21.98 -0.66
C ALA A 185 -12.20 23.48 -0.50
N ALA A 186 -12.66 23.90 0.69
CA ALA A 186 -12.96 25.29 1.00
C ALA A 186 -11.71 26.18 0.93
N LEU A 187 -10.61 25.75 1.56
CA LEU A 187 -9.34 26.48 1.54
C LEU A 187 -8.81 26.62 0.11
N LEU A 188 -8.76 25.54 -0.66
CA LEU A 188 -8.24 25.56 -2.02
C LEU A 188 -9.13 26.38 -2.96
N PHE A 189 -10.46 26.34 -2.79
CA PHE A 189 -11.39 27.20 -3.51
C PHE A 189 -11.10 28.69 -3.26
N MET A 190 -10.78 29.07 -2.02
CA MET A 190 -10.48 30.46 -1.64
C MET A 190 -9.11 30.92 -2.15
N ILE A 191 -8.10 30.05 -2.11
CA ILE A 191 -6.68 30.37 -2.33
C ILE A 191 -6.29 30.33 -3.82
N LEU A 192 -6.86 29.41 -4.62
CA LEU A 192 -6.51 29.25 -6.04
C LEU A 192 -7.11 30.31 -6.96
N ASN A 193 -6.29 30.82 -7.87
CA ASN A 193 -6.72 31.58 -9.05
C ASN A 193 -7.01 30.66 -10.23
N ARG A 194 -7.82 31.13 -11.19
CA ARG A 194 -8.06 30.40 -12.45
C ARG A 194 -6.87 30.60 -13.39
N VAL A 195 -5.89 29.70 -13.31
CA VAL A 195 -4.67 29.73 -14.14
C VAL A 195 -4.43 28.36 -14.78
N HIS A 196 -3.96 28.37 -16.02
CA HIS A 196 -3.45 27.17 -16.68
C HIS A 196 -1.96 27.04 -16.41
N ILE A 197 -1.55 25.94 -15.77
CA ILE A 197 -0.12 25.67 -15.52
C ILE A 197 0.59 25.21 -16.81
N PHE A 198 -0.14 24.52 -17.69
CA PHE A 198 0.40 23.98 -18.94
C PHE A 198 -0.25 24.62 -20.17
N ARG A 199 0.45 24.55 -21.32
CA ARG A 199 -0.15 24.89 -22.60
C ARG A 199 -1.29 23.91 -22.87
N LYS A 200 -2.48 24.46 -23.18
CA LYS A 200 -3.67 23.69 -23.54
C LYS A 200 -3.34 22.68 -24.64
N LYS A 201 -3.43 21.39 -24.34
CA LYS A 201 -3.40 20.34 -25.36
C LYS A 201 -4.82 19.80 -25.58
N PRO A 202 -5.24 19.56 -26.82
CA PRO A 202 -6.55 18.96 -27.10
C PRO A 202 -6.63 17.49 -26.64
N LEU A 203 -7.83 17.06 -26.25
CA LEU A 203 -8.15 15.68 -25.84
C LEU A 203 -8.39 14.73 -27.02
N TYR A 204 -8.48 15.23 -28.26
CA TYR A 204 -8.89 14.48 -29.47
C TYR A 204 -7.95 13.33 -29.89
N GLN A 205 -6.85 13.09 -29.17
CA GLN A 205 -5.89 12.01 -29.44
C GLN A 205 -5.55 11.20 -28.18
N LEU A 206 -6.49 11.14 -27.23
CA LEU A 206 -6.31 10.34 -26.03
C LEU A 206 -6.53 8.86 -26.35
N ASP A 207 -5.58 8.02 -26.00
CA ASP A 207 -5.63 6.59 -26.31
C ASP A 207 -6.46 5.82 -25.29
N TRP A 208 -7.79 5.97 -25.41
CA TRP A 208 -8.79 5.28 -24.58
C TRP A 208 -8.67 3.76 -24.65
N ALA A 209 -8.29 3.22 -25.81
CA ALA A 209 -8.13 1.78 -25.97
C ALA A 209 -6.96 1.25 -25.14
N SER A 210 -5.79 1.93 -25.13
CA SER A 210 -4.71 1.54 -24.22
C SER A 210 -5.14 1.66 -22.76
N PHE A 211 -5.84 2.74 -22.40
CA PHE A 211 -6.35 2.89 -21.03
C PHE A 211 -7.25 1.71 -20.60
N LEU A 212 -8.25 1.37 -21.41
CA LEU A 212 -9.17 0.26 -21.11
C LEU A 212 -8.45 -1.09 -21.06
N LEU A 213 -7.50 -1.35 -21.96
CA LEU A 213 -6.69 -2.56 -21.92
C LEU A 213 -5.90 -2.66 -20.61
N PHE A 214 -5.28 -1.56 -20.16
CA PHE A 214 -4.56 -1.51 -18.88
C PHE A 214 -5.49 -1.68 -17.69
N VAL A 215 -6.67 -1.06 -17.68
CA VAL A 215 -7.67 -1.21 -16.60
C VAL A 215 -8.07 -2.68 -16.46
N VAL A 216 -8.51 -3.31 -17.54
CA VAL A 216 -8.97 -4.71 -17.51
C VAL A 216 -7.83 -5.64 -17.10
N MET A 217 -6.63 -5.41 -17.61
CA MET A 217 -5.45 -6.20 -17.23
C MET A 217 -5.15 -6.10 -15.74
N LEU A 218 -5.13 -4.88 -15.16
CA LEU A 218 -4.81 -4.69 -13.74
C LEU A 218 -5.88 -5.26 -12.81
N VAL A 219 -7.15 -5.11 -13.17
CA VAL A 219 -8.27 -5.68 -12.40
C VAL A 219 -8.22 -7.22 -12.43
N LEU A 220 -7.93 -7.82 -13.59
CA LEU A 220 -7.74 -9.27 -13.70
C LEU A 220 -6.52 -9.75 -12.91
N ILE A 221 -5.40 -9.02 -12.92
CA ILE A 221 -4.23 -9.33 -12.10
C ILE A 221 -4.61 -9.33 -10.62
N ALA A 222 -5.31 -8.28 -10.14
CA ALA A 222 -5.80 -8.24 -8.76
C ALA A 222 -6.72 -9.43 -8.44
N TYR A 223 -7.63 -9.77 -9.35
CA TYR A 223 -8.58 -10.86 -9.17
C TYR A 223 -7.87 -12.21 -9.05
N VAL A 224 -6.97 -12.54 -9.98
CA VAL A 224 -6.21 -13.81 -9.95
C VAL A 224 -5.33 -13.89 -8.70
N LEU A 225 -4.68 -12.79 -8.30
CA LEU A 225 -3.77 -12.80 -7.14
C LEU A 225 -4.50 -12.94 -5.80
N ILE A 226 -5.71 -12.39 -5.66
CA ILE A 226 -6.50 -12.47 -4.42
C ILE A 226 -7.32 -13.75 -4.34
N TYR A 227 -8.11 -14.03 -5.37
CA TYR A 227 -9.03 -15.18 -5.38
C TYR A 227 -8.36 -16.47 -5.86
N GLY A 228 -7.15 -16.41 -6.43
CA GLY A 228 -6.45 -17.57 -6.96
C GLY A 228 -6.35 -18.69 -5.94
N GLN A 229 -5.99 -18.35 -4.70
CA GLN A 229 -5.89 -19.34 -3.63
C GLN A 229 -7.24 -19.92 -3.20
N GLN A 230 -8.32 -19.13 -3.23
CA GLN A 230 -9.65 -19.61 -2.85
C GLN A 230 -10.29 -20.51 -3.92
N LYS A 231 -9.85 -20.38 -5.18
CA LYS A 231 -10.34 -21.15 -6.33
C LYS A 231 -9.35 -22.20 -6.82
N ASP A 232 -8.39 -22.59 -5.99
CA ASP A 232 -7.38 -23.60 -6.32
C ASP A 232 -6.61 -23.34 -7.63
N TRP A 233 -6.38 -22.05 -7.93
CA TRP A 233 -5.58 -21.54 -9.04
C TRP A 233 -5.91 -22.14 -10.41
N LEU A 234 -5.15 -23.16 -10.84
CA LEU A 234 -5.25 -23.74 -12.20
C LEU A 234 -6.33 -24.82 -12.30
N GLU A 235 -6.88 -25.26 -11.17
CA GLU A 235 -7.98 -26.23 -11.15
C GLU A 235 -9.31 -25.59 -11.55
N ASP A 236 -9.51 -24.30 -11.25
CA ASP A 236 -10.67 -23.55 -11.73
C ASP A 236 -10.47 -23.06 -13.18
N SER A 237 -11.35 -23.52 -14.07
CA SER A 237 -11.39 -23.08 -15.47
C SER A 237 -11.51 -21.55 -15.60
N GLY A 238 -12.25 -20.89 -14.70
CA GLY A 238 -12.41 -19.44 -14.68
C GLY A 238 -11.09 -18.68 -14.44
N MET A 239 -10.24 -19.22 -13.57
CA MET A 239 -8.91 -18.69 -13.29
C MET A 239 -7.97 -18.90 -14.47
N VAL A 240 -7.99 -20.06 -15.12
CA VAL A 240 -7.19 -20.32 -16.32
C VAL A 240 -7.55 -19.33 -17.43
N TYR A 241 -8.85 -19.10 -17.69
CA TYR A 241 -9.28 -18.09 -18.66
C TYR A 241 -8.82 -16.68 -18.29
N SER A 242 -8.85 -16.34 -16.99
CA SER A 242 -8.37 -15.04 -16.49
C SER A 242 -6.87 -14.86 -16.72
N ILE A 243 -6.06 -15.90 -16.46
CA ILE A 243 -4.60 -15.88 -16.69
C ILE A 243 -4.29 -15.74 -18.19
N VAL A 244 -4.98 -16.50 -19.04
CA VAL A 244 -4.82 -16.39 -20.50
C VAL A 244 -5.23 -15.00 -20.99
N ALA A 245 -6.33 -14.45 -20.46
CA ALA A 245 -6.76 -13.09 -20.77
C ALA A 245 -5.72 -12.04 -20.36
N ILE A 246 -5.10 -12.17 -19.16
CA ILE A 246 -4.01 -11.28 -18.72
C ILE A 246 -2.83 -11.34 -19.70
N LEU A 247 -2.41 -12.54 -20.14
CA LEU A 247 -1.32 -12.70 -21.09
C LEU A 247 -1.65 -12.05 -22.44
N LEU A 248 -2.86 -12.25 -22.96
CA LEU A 248 -3.32 -11.63 -24.21
C LEU A 248 -3.41 -10.10 -24.09
N LEU A 249 -3.94 -9.59 -22.97
CA LEU A 249 -4.03 -8.14 -22.70
C LEU A 249 -2.65 -7.51 -22.54
N PHE A 250 -1.71 -8.20 -21.91
CA PHE A 250 -0.33 -7.74 -21.80
C PHE A 250 0.35 -7.67 -23.17
N LEU A 251 0.26 -8.73 -23.97
CA LEU A 251 0.83 -8.77 -25.31
C LEU A 251 0.22 -7.69 -26.22
N THR A 252 -1.10 -7.57 -26.24
CA THR A 252 -1.80 -6.53 -27.02
C THR A 252 -1.43 -5.12 -26.57
N SER A 253 -1.31 -4.89 -25.25
CA SER A 253 -0.86 -3.60 -24.70
C SER A 253 0.56 -3.26 -25.12
N VAL A 254 1.50 -4.22 -25.04
CA VAL A 254 2.91 -4.02 -25.45
C VAL A 254 3.01 -3.75 -26.95
N LEU A 255 2.32 -4.53 -27.79
CA LEU A 255 2.30 -4.33 -29.24
C LEU A 255 1.73 -2.96 -29.60
N ARG A 256 0.60 -2.59 -28.99
CA ARG A 256 -0.04 -1.29 -29.22
C ARG A 256 0.87 -0.13 -28.83
N GLN A 257 1.49 -0.18 -27.65
CA GLN A 257 2.42 0.87 -27.21
C GLN A 257 3.62 1.02 -28.16
N ARG A 258 4.13 -0.07 -28.73
CA ARG A 258 5.21 -0.01 -29.74
C ARG A 258 4.76 0.57 -31.08
N SER A 259 3.52 0.33 -31.49
CA SER A 259 2.99 0.83 -32.77
C SER A 259 2.58 2.30 -32.74
N LEU A 260 2.34 2.88 -31.55
CA LEU A 260 1.91 4.27 -31.42
C LEU A 260 3.04 5.26 -31.70
N LYS A 261 2.76 6.29 -32.50
CA LYS A 261 3.69 7.42 -32.74
C LYS A 261 4.00 8.22 -31.46
N ARG A 262 3.08 8.20 -30.49
CA ARG A 262 3.19 8.90 -29.20
C ARG A 262 2.70 7.96 -28.09
N PRO A 263 3.52 6.98 -27.65
CA PRO A 263 3.11 6.03 -26.63
C PRO A 263 2.77 6.75 -25.33
N THR A 264 1.78 6.25 -24.61
CA THR A 264 1.48 6.71 -23.24
C THR A 264 2.56 6.24 -22.28
N VAL A 265 3.14 5.06 -22.53
CA VAL A 265 4.26 4.50 -21.78
C VAL A 265 5.35 4.09 -22.76
N ASP A 266 6.44 4.84 -22.78
CA ASP A 266 7.62 4.50 -23.59
C ASP A 266 8.36 3.31 -22.94
N LEU A 267 8.38 2.15 -23.62
CA LEU A 267 9.08 0.95 -23.15
C LEU A 267 10.60 1.05 -23.30
N ALA A 268 11.13 2.07 -23.98
CA ALA A 268 12.57 2.32 -24.06
C ALA A 268 13.19 2.61 -22.69
N VAL A 269 12.38 2.93 -21.67
CA VAL A 269 12.83 3.14 -20.30
C VAL A 269 13.55 1.90 -19.73
N PHE A 270 13.14 0.68 -20.12
CA PHE A 270 13.81 -0.56 -19.70
C PHE A 270 15.18 -0.78 -20.34
N LYS A 271 15.56 -0.01 -21.38
CA LYS A 271 16.91 -0.04 -21.95
C LYS A 271 17.95 0.56 -21.00
N TYR A 272 17.52 1.42 -20.06
CA TYR A 272 18.39 1.99 -19.05
C TYR A 272 18.63 0.98 -17.94
N ARG A 273 19.87 0.44 -17.86
CA ARG A 273 20.24 -0.58 -16.87
C ARG A 273 19.92 -0.16 -15.43
N ASN A 274 20.18 1.09 -15.07
CA ASN A 274 19.91 1.60 -13.72
C ASN A 274 18.41 1.62 -13.40
N PHE A 275 17.55 1.91 -14.39
CA PHE A 275 16.12 1.88 -14.20
C PHE A 275 15.64 0.45 -13.90
N SER A 276 16.07 -0.54 -14.68
CA SER A 276 15.71 -1.94 -14.47
C SER A 276 16.21 -2.49 -13.13
N ILE A 277 17.43 -2.12 -12.72
CA ILE A 277 17.96 -2.47 -11.39
C ILE A 277 17.10 -1.85 -10.27
N GLY A 278 16.75 -0.56 -10.39
CA GLY A 278 15.92 0.13 -9.41
C GLY A 278 14.52 -0.49 -9.29
N ILE A 279 13.92 -0.88 -10.42
CA ILE A 279 12.62 -1.59 -10.48
C ILE A 279 12.69 -2.92 -9.71
N VAL A 280 13.76 -3.71 -9.88
CA VAL A 280 13.92 -4.98 -9.14
C VAL A 280 13.98 -4.74 -7.63
N PHE A 281 14.79 -3.77 -7.18
CA PHE A 281 14.84 -3.43 -5.76
C PHE A 281 13.53 -2.85 -5.22
N LEU A 282 12.77 -2.15 -6.05
CA LEU A 282 11.43 -1.67 -5.70
C LEU A 282 10.46 -2.84 -5.50
N VAL A 283 10.47 -3.85 -6.37
CA VAL A 283 9.66 -5.07 -6.20
C VAL A 283 10.01 -5.77 -4.89
N ILE A 284 11.30 -6.00 -4.65
CA ILE A 284 11.78 -6.65 -3.42
C ILE A 284 11.37 -5.86 -2.18
N LEU A 285 11.51 -4.53 -2.19
CA LEU A 285 11.08 -3.68 -1.09
C LEU A 285 9.58 -3.83 -0.80
N TYR A 286 8.74 -3.90 -1.84
CA TYR A 286 7.29 -4.08 -1.67
C TYR A 286 6.92 -5.47 -1.14
N LEU A 287 7.62 -6.52 -1.55
CA LEU A 287 7.46 -7.87 -1.00
C LEU A 287 7.79 -7.90 0.50
N ILE A 288 8.92 -7.30 0.89
CA ILE A 288 9.34 -7.18 2.29
C ILE A 288 8.36 -6.30 3.07
N ARG A 289 7.89 -5.19 2.48
CA ARG A 289 6.97 -4.26 3.14
C ARG A 289 5.60 -4.88 3.37
N GLY A 290 5.09 -5.69 2.43
CA GLY A 290 3.80 -6.35 2.60
C GLY A 290 3.82 -7.39 3.72
N ALA A 291 4.96 -8.06 3.96
CA ALA A 291 5.14 -8.96 5.10
C ALA A 291 4.86 -8.29 6.46
N PHE A 292 5.08 -6.98 6.59
CA PHE A 292 4.75 -6.24 7.81
C PHE A 292 3.26 -6.31 8.19
N GLY A 293 2.35 -6.44 7.23
CA GLY A 293 0.91 -6.55 7.51
C GLY A 293 0.55 -7.77 8.36
N LEU A 294 1.40 -8.81 8.37
CA LEU A 294 1.25 -9.97 9.24
C LEU A 294 1.45 -9.62 10.72
N THR A 295 2.27 -8.62 11.06
CA THR A 295 2.45 -8.18 12.45
C THR A 295 1.13 -7.70 13.05
N THR A 296 0.39 -6.85 12.33
CA THR A 296 -0.94 -6.39 12.79
C THR A 296 -1.92 -7.55 12.91
N THR A 297 -1.89 -8.49 11.96
CA THR A 297 -2.74 -9.68 12.02
C THR A 297 -2.40 -10.55 13.24
N TYR A 298 -1.12 -10.71 13.57
CA TYR A 298 -0.65 -11.43 14.76
C TYR A 298 -1.11 -10.76 16.08
N PHE A 299 -1.02 -9.43 16.18
CA PHE A 299 -1.48 -8.70 17.37
C PHE A 299 -2.97 -8.94 17.66
N ILE A 300 -3.80 -8.91 16.61
CA ILE A 300 -5.26 -9.10 16.76
C ILE A 300 -5.59 -10.58 16.97
N THR A 301 -5.05 -11.48 16.13
CA THR A 301 -5.50 -12.88 16.11
C THR A 301 -4.83 -13.78 17.14
N VAL A 302 -3.56 -13.53 17.49
CA VAL A 302 -2.81 -14.36 18.43
C VAL A 302 -2.75 -13.71 19.80
N LEU A 303 -2.32 -12.45 19.90
CA LEU A 303 -2.29 -11.77 21.20
C LEU A 303 -3.68 -11.41 21.70
N GLY A 304 -4.69 -11.37 20.82
CA GLY A 304 -6.05 -11.02 21.19
C GLY A 304 -6.18 -9.55 21.60
N MET A 305 -5.30 -8.69 21.09
CA MET A 305 -5.35 -7.26 21.35
C MET A 305 -6.56 -6.65 20.64
N ASP A 306 -7.22 -5.70 21.32
CA ASP A 306 -8.23 -4.87 20.68
C ASP A 306 -7.63 -4.06 19.52
N SER A 307 -8.45 -3.78 18.50
CA SER A 307 -8.04 -3.05 17.31
C SER A 307 -7.39 -1.69 17.64
N LEU A 308 -7.93 -0.95 18.62
CA LEU A 308 -7.36 0.33 19.03
C LEU A 308 -5.94 0.18 19.61
N HIS A 309 -5.73 -0.71 20.58
CA HIS A 309 -4.42 -0.94 21.19
C HIS A 309 -3.39 -1.46 20.18
N ALA A 310 -3.78 -2.36 19.27
CA ALA A 310 -2.89 -2.86 18.21
C ALA A 310 -2.45 -1.74 17.26
N ASN A 311 -3.35 -0.79 16.96
CA ASN A 311 -3.07 0.35 16.11
C ASN A 311 -2.24 1.43 16.81
N GLU A 312 -2.41 1.64 18.12
CA GLU A 312 -1.57 2.54 18.92
C GLU A 312 -0.08 2.15 18.87
N LEU A 313 0.23 0.85 18.90
CA LEU A 313 1.60 0.36 18.72
C LEU A 313 2.20 0.75 17.35
N MET A 314 1.37 0.93 16.32
CA MET A 314 1.84 1.35 15.00
C MET A 314 2.33 2.80 14.97
N ILE A 315 2.08 3.60 16.01
CA ILE A 315 2.67 4.95 16.15
C ILE A 315 4.20 4.86 16.19
N TYR A 316 4.77 3.86 16.86
CA TYR A 316 6.22 3.65 16.90
C TYR A 316 6.79 3.33 15.52
N ASN A 317 6.02 2.63 14.68
CA ASN A 317 6.37 2.43 13.28
C ASN A 317 6.39 3.74 12.49
N ILE A 318 5.38 4.59 12.66
CA ILE A 318 5.32 5.92 12.03
C ILE A 318 6.53 6.78 12.46
N LEU A 319 6.87 6.79 13.75
CA LEU A 319 8.06 7.47 14.27
C LEU A 319 9.36 6.93 13.64
N GLY A 320 9.44 5.61 13.48
CA GLY A 320 10.51 4.95 12.74
C GLY A 320 10.61 5.47 11.30
N ILE A 321 9.50 5.49 10.55
CA ILE A 321 9.47 5.96 9.16
C ILE A 321 9.94 7.41 9.08
N ILE A 322 9.42 8.28 9.95
CA ILE A 322 9.79 9.70 9.98
C ILE A 322 11.29 9.86 10.24
N THR A 323 11.83 9.19 11.27
CA THR A 323 13.26 9.26 11.62
C THR A 323 14.15 8.69 10.50
N GLY A 324 13.79 7.54 9.93
CA GLY A 324 14.50 6.93 8.80
C GLY A 324 14.50 7.81 7.55
N SER A 325 13.38 8.45 7.26
CA SER A 325 13.28 9.41 6.15
C SER A 325 14.10 10.68 6.38
N PHE A 326 14.20 11.18 7.61
CA PHE A 326 15.13 12.28 7.94
C PHE A 326 16.59 11.89 7.75
N ILE A 327 16.98 10.68 8.14
CA ILE A 327 18.33 10.14 7.88
C ILE A 327 18.56 10.06 6.36
N ALA A 328 17.58 9.55 5.60
CA ALA A 328 17.69 9.46 4.15
C ALA A 328 17.91 10.83 3.50
N ILE A 329 17.13 11.85 3.90
CA ILE A 329 17.29 13.23 3.43
C ILE A 329 18.73 13.71 3.62
N ARG A 330 19.29 13.53 4.82
CA ARG A 330 20.64 14.03 5.12
C ARG A 330 21.70 13.38 4.25
N PHE A 331 21.63 12.06 4.05
CA PHE A 331 22.57 11.33 3.20
C PHE A 331 22.41 11.63 1.71
N LEU A 332 21.18 11.84 1.25
CA LEU A 332 20.88 12.24 -0.13
C LEU A 332 21.45 13.63 -0.44
N ILE A 333 21.24 14.61 0.46
CA ILE A 333 21.80 15.96 0.32
C ILE A 333 23.32 15.93 0.27
N LEU A 334 23.95 15.07 1.09
CA LEU A 334 25.40 14.92 1.11
C LEU A 334 25.95 14.22 -0.14
N GLN A 335 25.08 13.68 -1.01
CA GLN A 335 25.42 13.01 -2.28
C GLN A 335 26.51 11.94 -2.14
N LYS A 336 26.66 11.38 -0.93
CA LYS A 336 27.67 10.38 -0.59
C LYS A 336 26.99 9.10 -0.14
N MET A 337 27.47 7.98 -0.69
CA MET A 337 27.24 6.63 -0.15
C MET A 337 25.80 6.09 -0.23
N LEU A 338 25.10 6.28 -1.37
CA LEU A 338 23.77 5.69 -1.63
C LEU A 338 23.73 4.18 -1.33
N ARG A 339 24.79 3.46 -1.69
CA ARG A 339 24.97 2.04 -1.40
C ARG A 339 24.95 1.72 0.10
N ILE A 340 25.66 2.50 0.93
CA ILE A 340 25.71 2.27 2.38
C ILE A 340 24.35 2.50 2.99
N LEU A 341 23.63 3.52 2.52
CA LEU A 341 22.30 3.82 2.99
C LEU A 341 21.32 2.67 2.68
N TRP A 342 21.34 2.11 1.47
CA TRP A 342 20.48 0.97 1.13
C TRP A 342 20.82 -0.26 1.97
N ILE A 343 22.12 -0.58 2.10
CA ILE A 343 22.58 -1.68 2.95
C ILE A 343 22.11 -1.49 4.39
N ALA A 344 22.33 -0.31 4.98
CA ALA A 344 21.91 0.00 6.34
C ALA A 344 20.40 -0.18 6.52
N GLY A 345 19.59 0.34 5.60
CA GLY A 345 18.14 0.20 5.67
C GLY A 345 17.64 -1.25 5.53
N PHE A 346 18.21 -2.04 4.61
CA PHE A 346 17.87 -3.48 4.51
C PHE A 346 18.39 -4.30 5.70
N VAL A 347 19.52 -3.93 6.31
CA VAL A 347 20.00 -4.55 7.55
C VAL A 347 19.02 -4.30 8.69
N LEU A 348 18.50 -3.08 8.84
CA LEU A 348 17.49 -2.77 9.85
C LEU A 348 16.19 -3.55 9.64
N LEU A 349 15.75 -3.70 8.38
CA LEU A 349 14.61 -4.56 8.05
C LEU A 349 14.90 -6.02 8.40
N MET A 350 16.08 -6.54 8.06
CA MET A 350 16.50 -7.90 8.40
C MET A 350 16.51 -8.14 9.92
N VAL A 351 17.04 -7.18 10.70
CA VAL A 351 17.04 -7.23 12.16
C VAL A 351 15.62 -7.23 12.71
N PHE A 352 14.71 -6.44 12.14
CA PHE A 352 13.30 -6.48 12.52
C PHE A 352 12.67 -7.86 12.31
N PHE A 353 12.79 -8.44 11.11
CA PHE A 353 12.22 -9.76 10.84
C PHE A 353 12.85 -10.84 11.72
N GLY A 354 14.18 -10.81 11.88
CA GLY A 354 14.89 -11.74 12.76
C GLY A 354 14.49 -11.62 14.23
N MET A 355 14.36 -10.40 14.77
CA MET A 355 13.87 -10.17 16.14
C MET A 355 12.45 -10.71 16.31
N MET A 356 11.56 -10.41 15.36
CA MET A 356 10.16 -10.86 15.43
C MET A 356 10.04 -12.39 15.44
N CYS A 357 10.92 -13.13 14.75
CA CYS A 357 10.94 -14.60 14.83
C CYS A 357 11.13 -15.12 16.27
N PHE A 358 11.90 -14.42 17.12
CA PHE A 358 12.09 -14.79 18.52
C PHE A 358 11.01 -14.24 19.46
N LEU A 359 10.37 -13.12 19.07
CA LEU A 359 9.33 -12.47 19.87
C LEU A 359 7.93 -13.06 19.65
N PHE A 360 7.72 -13.81 18.57
CA PHE A 360 6.43 -14.46 18.31
C PHE A 360 6.12 -15.52 19.38
N ALA A 361 5.31 -15.12 20.35
CA ALA A 361 4.81 -15.94 21.45
C ALA A 361 3.26 -15.87 21.53
N THR A 362 2.65 -16.78 22.28
CA THR A 362 1.19 -16.73 22.53
C THR A 362 0.79 -15.67 23.55
N GLU A 363 1.74 -15.25 24.39
CA GLU A 363 1.62 -14.24 25.43
C GLU A 363 2.88 -13.38 25.38
N ALA A 364 2.71 -12.08 25.21
CA ALA A 364 3.80 -11.12 25.19
C ALA A 364 3.29 -9.74 25.60
N ASP A 365 4.15 -8.96 26.25
CA ASP A 365 3.82 -7.59 26.61
C ASP A 365 3.90 -6.69 25.36
N ALA A 366 2.94 -5.76 25.27
CA ALA A 366 2.85 -4.82 24.15
C ALA A 366 4.15 -3.98 24.00
N GLU A 367 4.80 -3.66 25.11
CA GLU A 367 6.03 -2.85 25.14
C GLU A 367 7.22 -3.53 24.47
N THR A 368 7.26 -4.87 24.45
CA THR A 368 8.34 -5.63 23.81
C THR A 368 8.41 -5.38 22.30
N PHE A 369 7.30 -5.01 21.67
CA PHE A 369 7.22 -4.76 20.23
C PHE A 369 7.61 -3.33 19.80
N ILE A 370 7.77 -2.40 20.75
CA ILE A 370 8.09 -0.99 20.45
C ILE A 370 9.38 -0.88 19.64
N ILE A 371 10.46 -1.52 20.09
CA ILE A 371 11.77 -1.45 19.44
C ILE A 371 11.73 -2.09 18.03
N PRO A 372 11.23 -3.32 17.85
CA PRO A 372 11.05 -3.91 16.52
C PRO A 372 10.25 -3.02 15.57
N LEU A 373 9.09 -2.50 15.99
CA LEU A 373 8.23 -1.66 15.14
C LEU A 373 8.93 -0.37 14.70
N PHE A 374 9.69 0.25 15.60
CA PHE A 374 10.51 1.42 15.30
C PHE A 374 11.62 1.09 14.28
N LEU A 375 12.33 -0.03 14.45
CA LEU A 375 13.38 -0.48 13.52
C LEU A 375 12.83 -0.78 12.13
N GLN A 376 11.65 -1.40 12.04
CA GLN A 376 10.97 -1.65 10.77
C GLN A 376 10.70 -0.34 10.03
N GLY A 377 10.12 0.63 10.73
CA GLY A 377 9.78 1.92 10.16
C GLY A 377 11.03 2.67 9.72
N LEU A 378 12.08 2.65 10.55
CA LEU A 378 13.35 3.30 10.28
C LEU A 378 14.02 2.71 9.04
N GLY A 379 14.07 1.38 8.92
CA GLY A 379 14.56 0.70 7.72
C GLY A 379 13.75 1.05 6.46
N ALA A 380 12.42 0.96 6.53
CA ALA A 380 11.55 1.25 5.38
C ALA A 380 11.68 2.72 4.91
N GLY A 381 11.66 3.67 5.86
CA GLY A 381 11.80 5.11 5.61
C GLY A 381 13.18 5.47 5.06
N MET A 382 14.24 4.73 5.44
CA MET A 382 15.57 4.91 4.87
C MET A 382 15.65 4.46 3.41
N VAL A 383 15.08 3.31 3.04
CA VAL A 383 15.31 2.71 1.70
C VAL A 383 14.35 3.25 0.64
N MET A 384 13.09 3.52 0.99
CA MET A 384 12.04 3.82 0.00
C MET A 384 12.35 5.05 -0.86
N SER A 385 12.61 6.21 -0.24
CA SER A 385 12.81 7.45 -1.00
C SER A 385 14.05 7.39 -1.91
N PRO A 386 15.21 6.89 -1.46
CA PRO A 386 16.40 6.72 -2.30
C PRO A 386 16.21 5.76 -3.47
N ILE A 387 15.49 4.63 -3.30
CA ILE A 387 15.18 3.73 -4.42
C ILE A 387 14.36 4.46 -5.48
N VAL A 388 13.32 5.19 -5.08
CA VAL A 388 12.48 5.87 -6.06
C VAL A 388 13.23 7.00 -6.76
N MET A 389 14.05 7.76 -6.03
CA MET A 389 14.92 8.77 -6.65
C MET A 389 15.95 8.16 -7.60
N PHE A 390 16.51 6.99 -7.27
CA PHE A 390 17.39 6.25 -8.18
C PHE A 390 16.67 5.86 -9.48
N ILE A 391 15.43 5.38 -9.41
CA ILE A 391 14.62 5.04 -10.59
C ILE A 391 14.32 6.28 -11.45
N VAL A 392 13.88 7.38 -10.83
CA VAL A 392 13.52 8.60 -11.55
C VAL A 392 14.74 9.27 -12.19
N SER A 393 15.90 9.24 -11.52
CA SER A 393 17.15 9.81 -12.03
C SER A 393 17.83 8.95 -13.10
N ALA A 394 17.46 7.67 -13.23
CA ALA A 394 18.06 6.75 -14.19
C ALA A 394 17.67 7.01 -15.66
N VAL A 395 16.68 7.88 -15.90
CA VAL A 395 16.01 8.04 -17.19
C VAL A 395 16.05 9.52 -17.61
N PRO A 396 16.18 9.85 -18.92
CA PRO A 396 16.12 11.23 -19.37
C PRO A 396 14.80 11.91 -19.01
N VAL A 397 14.85 13.22 -18.78
CA VAL A 397 13.70 14.04 -18.34
C VAL A 397 12.49 13.91 -19.28
N GLN A 398 12.73 13.71 -20.57
CA GLN A 398 11.67 13.54 -21.59
C GLN A 398 10.84 12.27 -21.36
N MET A 399 11.47 11.20 -20.83
CA MET A 399 10.84 9.91 -20.55
C MET A 399 10.43 9.75 -19.08
N GLY A 400 10.59 10.79 -18.24
CA GLY A 400 10.28 10.73 -16.81
C GLY A 400 8.83 10.36 -16.50
N GLN A 401 7.87 10.76 -17.35
CA GLN A 401 6.46 10.37 -17.19
C GLN A 401 6.26 8.86 -17.42
N SER A 402 6.90 8.30 -18.45
CA SER A 402 6.86 6.87 -18.74
C SER A 402 7.48 6.08 -17.59
N ALA A 403 8.65 6.51 -17.10
CA ALA A 403 9.35 5.90 -15.97
C ALA A 403 8.49 5.87 -14.70
N ALA A 404 7.81 6.97 -14.41
CA ALA A 404 6.91 7.07 -13.27
C ALA A 404 5.66 6.19 -13.42
N SER A 405 5.02 6.18 -14.59
CA SER A 405 3.85 5.33 -14.86
C SER A 405 4.19 3.84 -14.72
N VAL A 406 5.34 3.41 -15.24
CA VAL A 406 5.87 2.05 -15.04
C VAL A 406 6.16 1.80 -13.57
N GLY A 407 6.76 2.76 -12.86
CA GLY A 407 7.05 2.64 -11.43
C GLY A 407 5.78 2.39 -10.60
N VAL A 408 4.67 3.04 -10.93
CA VAL A 408 3.37 2.82 -10.27
C VAL A 408 2.80 1.44 -10.60
N PHE A 409 2.82 1.06 -11.88
CA PHE A 409 2.39 -0.26 -12.32
C PHE A 409 3.15 -1.38 -11.60
N VAL A 410 4.47 -1.23 -11.46
CA VAL A 410 5.32 -2.19 -10.73
C VAL A 410 4.98 -2.22 -9.25
N ARG A 411 4.76 -1.06 -8.61
CA ARG A 411 4.38 -1.01 -7.19
C ARG A 411 3.04 -1.68 -6.93
N PHE A 412 2.04 -1.43 -7.79
CA PHE A 412 0.75 -2.12 -7.74
C PHE A 412 0.94 -3.64 -7.87
N SER A 413 1.71 -4.08 -8.86
CA SER A 413 1.93 -5.50 -9.13
C SER A 413 2.69 -6.18 -7.99
N ALA A 414 3.72 -5.53 -7.45
CA ALA A 414 4.51 -6.04 -6.33
C ALA A 414 3.71 -6.07 -5.02
N PHE A 415 2.88 -5.05 -4.77
CA PHE A 415 1.97 -5.02 -3.64
C PHE A 415 0.95 -6.17 -3.72
N SER A 416 0.29 -6.33 -4.87
CA SER A 416 -0.67 -7.41 -5.10
C SER A 416 -0.03 -8.79 -4.98
N LEU A 417 1.18 -8.96 -5.51
CA LEU A 417 1.95 -10.20 -5.41
C LEU A 417 2.33 -10.51 -3.96
N SER A 418 2.71 -9.50 -3.17
CA SER A 418 3.02 -9.67 -1.76
C SER A 418 1.81 -10.20 -0.97
N VAL A 419 0.63 -9.60 -1.17
CA VAL A 419 -0.61 -10.06 -0.53
C VAL A 419 -0.95 -11.50 -0.94
N SER A 420 -0.84 -11.83 -2.22
CA SER A 420 -1.07 -13.19 -2.73
C SER A 420 -0.12 -14.22 -2.12
N LEU A 421 1.18 -13.90 -2.04
CA LEU A 421 2.18 -14.76 -1.41
C LEU A 421 1.89 -15.00 0.07
N ILE A 422 1.46 -13.96 0.80
CA ILE A 422 1.03 -14.12 2.20
C ILE A 422 -0.15 -15.08 2.28
N ASN A 423 -1.20 -14.88 1.47
CA ASN A 423 -2.39 -15.75 1.49
C ASN A 423 -2.06 -17.21 1.14
N TYR A 424 -1.21 -17.43 0.13
CA TYR A 424 -0.72 -18.76 -0.26
C TYR A 424 0.07 -19.42 0.87
N CYS A 425 1.11 -18.74 1.38
CA CYS A 425 1.96 -19.27 2.44
C CYS A 425 1.16 -19.51 3.72
N GLN A 426 0.21 -18.63 4.05
CA GLN A 426 -0.66 -18.78 5.21
C GLN A 426 -1.43 -20.09 5.12
N LEU A 427 -2.08 -20.39 3.99
CA LEU A 427 -2.83 -21.64 3.88
C LEU A 427 -1.90 -22.87 3.90
N TYR A 428 -0.79 -22.82 3.15
CA TYR A 428 0.15 -23.92 3.02
C TYR A 428 0.80 -24.30 4.36
N PHE A 429 1.44 -23.33 5.04
CA PHE A 429 2.13 -23.57 6.30
C PHE A 429 1.15 -23.88 7.43
N LYS A 430 0.05 -23.11 7.55
CA LYS A 430 -0.96 -23.37 8.59
C LYS A 430 -1.60 -24.74 8.43
N GLY A 431 -1.84 -25.18 7.20
CA GLY A 431 -2.35 -26.53 6.90
C GLY A 431 -1.34 -27.63 7.26
N GLY A 432 -0.06 -27.42 6.96
CA GLY A 432 1.04 -28.33 7.36
C GLY A 432 1.16 -28.45 8.88
N HIS A 433 1.32 -27.32 9.57
CA HIS A 433 1.46 -27.26 11.03
C HIS A 433 0.25 -27.82 11.76
N SER A 434 -0.96 -27.54 11.28
CA SER A 434 -2.19 -28.12 11.86
C SER A 434 -2.21 -29.64 11.75
N LYS A 435 -1.76 -30.20 10.60
CA LYS A 435 -1.67 -31.65 10.40
C LYS A 435 -0.60 -32.28 11.28
N ASP A 436 0.56 -31.65 11.40
CA ASP A 436 1.67 -32.17 12.21
C ASP A 436 1.35 -32.11 13.71
N MET A 437 0.72 -31.03 14.19
CA MET A 437 0.15 -30.99 15.55
C MET A 437 -0.92 -32.06 15.73
N GLY A 438 -1.79 -32.27 14.73
CA GLY A 438 -2.81 -33.32 14.73
C GLY A 438 -2.25 -34.73 14.92
N LYS A 439 -1.08 -35.03 14.33
CA LYS A 439 -0.38 -36.32 14.52
C LYS A 439 0.14 -36.48 15.95
N GLY A 440 0.58 -35.39 16.57
CA GLY A 440 1.04 -35.37 17.97
C GLY A 440 -0.10 -35.58 18.98
N LEU A 441 -1.34 -35.17 18.65
CA LEU A 441 -2.51 -35.26 19.52
C LEU A 441 -3.14 -36.68 19.61
N SER A 442 -2.35 -37.74 19.39
CA SER A 442 -2.85 -39.12 19.48
C SER A 442 -3.40 -39.43 20.88
N PHE A 443 -4.43 -40.27 20.97
CA PHE A 443 -5.14 -40.63 22.22
C PHE A 443 -4.26 -41.27 23.33
N LEU A 444 -2.97 -41.50 23.05
CA LEU A 444 -1.98 -42.07 23.96
C LEU A 444 -1.14 -41.00 24.68
N ASP A 445 -1.27 -39.72 24.32
CA ASP A 445 -0.56 -38.63 25.00
C ASP A 445 -1.25 -38.28 26.33
N PHE A 446 -0.55 -38.55 27.44
CA PHE A 446 -1.04 -38.35 28.81
C PHE A 446 -1.55 -36.91 29.08
N GLY A 447 -1.02 -35.90 28.38
CA GLY A 447 -1.42 -34.49 28.58
C GLY A 447 -2.70 -34.04 27.83
N LEU A 448 -3.14 -34.77 26.80
CA LEU A 448 -4.34 -34.40 26.03
C LEU A 448 -5.62 -34.66 26.82
N ALA A 449 -5.72 -35.85 27.42
CA ALA A 449 -6.87 -36.24 28.22
C ALA A 449 -7.04 -35.31 29.43
N GLU A 450 -5.93 -34.94 30.06
CA GLU A 450 -5.91 -33.98 31.19
C GLU A 450 -6.38 -32.58 30.76
N ARG A 451 -5.86 -32.03 29.65
CA ARG A 451 -6.31 -30.71 29.14
C ARG A 451 -7.77 -30.70 28.74
N LEU A 452 -8.27 -31.76 28.09
CA LEU A 452 -9.69 -31.88 27.75
C LEU A 452 -10.56 -31.96 29.00
N GLN A 453 -10.11 -32.69 30.03
CA GLN A 453 -10.81 -32.78 31.30
C GLN A 453 -10.84 -31.43 32.04
N ILE A 454 -9.76 -30.64 31.98
CA ILE A 454 -9.71 -29.26 32.51
C ILE A 454 -10.70 -28.34 31.78
N TYR A 455 -10.77 -28.40 30.44
CA TYR A 455 -11.74 -27.61 29.69
C TYR A 455 -13.18 -28.04 30.01
N GLN A 456 -13.44 -29.34 30.08
CA GLN A 456 -14.75 -29.87 30.43
C GLN A 456 -15.16 -29.49 31.85
N SER A 457 -14.26 -29.59 32.84
CA SER A 457 -14.55 -29.22 34.22
C SER A 457 -14.85 -27.74 34.35
N THR A 458 -14.06 -26.88 33.70
CA THR A 458 -14.27 -25.42 33.66
C THR A 458 -15.62 -25.06 33.03
N LEU A 459 -15.98 -25.70 31.91
CA LEU A 459 -17.25 -25.45 31.23
C LEU A 459 -18.45 -25.98 32.03
N SER A 460 -18.30 -27.12 32.70
CA SER A 460 -19.32 -27.67 33.59
C SER A 460 -19.52 -26.80 34.83
N GLY A 461 -18.45 -26.16 35.33
CA GLY A 461 -18.51 -25.17 36.41
C GLY A 461 -19.28 -23.90 36.04
N HIS A 462 -19.38 -23.59 34.74
CA HIS A 462 -20.21 -22.50 34.21
C HIS A 462 -21.65 -22.97 33.84
N GLY A 463 -22.06 -24.18 34.24
CA GLY A 463 -23.43 -24.67 34.11
C GLY A 463 -23.76 -25.40 32.80
N MET A 464 -22.76 -25.72 31.96
CA MET A 464 -22.98 -26.50 30.74
C MET A 464 -23.19 -27.99 31.02
N LEU A 465 -24.13 -28.62 30.31
CA LEU A 465 -24.34 -30.08 30.30
C LEU A 465 -23.06 -30.81 29.83
N LYS A 466 -22.74 -31.95 30.44
CA LYS A 466 -21.48 -32.69 30.19
C LYS A 466 -21.25 -33.00 28.70
N ASP A 467 -22.29 -33.38 27.96
CA ASP A 467 -22.18 -33.67 26.53
C ASP A 467 -21.92 -32.43 25.66
N GLN A 468 -22.47 -31.27 26.05
CA GLN A 468 -22.17 -30.00 25.39
C GLN A 468 -20.77 -29.49 25.76
N ALA A 469 -20.39 -29.61 27.02
CA ALA A 469 -19.05 -29.25 27.50
C ALA A 469 -17.95 -30.06 26.79
N ALA A 470 -18.17 -31.34 26.51
CA ALA A 470 -17.24 -32.17 25.76
C ALA A 470 -17.05 -31.69 24.30
N LYS A 471 -18.13 -31.32 23.61
CA LYS A 471 -18.05 -30.77 22.23
C LYS A 471 -17.40 -29.38 22.19
N VAL A 472 -17.67 -28.54 23.18
CA VAL A 472 -17.06 -27.20 23.26
C VAL A 472 -15.58 -27.31 23.63
N ALA A 473 -15.20 -28.24 24.51
CA ALA A 473 -13.80 -28.49 24.87
C ALA A 473 -12.94 -28.91 23.67
N THR A 474 -13.45 -29.79 22.80
CA THR A 474 -12.74 -30.15 21.55
C THR A 474 -12.67 -28.98 20.57
N GLY A 475 -13.71 -28.14 20.52
CA GLY A 475 -13.70 -26.88 19.77
C GLY A 475 -12.64 -25.88 20.27
N LEU A 476 -12.48 -25.73 21.58
CA LEU A 476 -11.45 -24.88 22.19
C LEU A 476 -10.04 -25.42 21.91
N LEU A 477 -9.85 -26.73 21.98
CA LEU A 477 -8.58 -27.36 21.60
C LEU A 477 -8.25 -27.08 20.13
N ASN A 478 -9.22 -27.25 19.22
CA ASN A 478 -9.03 -26.93 17.81
C ASN A 478 -8.67 -25.45 17.60
N LYS A 479 -9.32 -24.52 18.31
CA LYS A 479 -8.94 -23.10 18.27
C LYS A 479 -7.50 -22.86 18.75
N ALA A 480 -7.07 -23.54 19.81
CA ALA A 480 -5.70 -23.44 20.32
C ALA A 480 -4.68 -23.97 19.29
N VAL A 481 -4.96 -25.11 18.66
CA VAL A 481 -4.12 -25.67 17.57
C VAL A 481 -4.05 -24.69 16.39
N GLN A 482 -5.18 -24.13 15.97
CA GLN A 482 -5.22 -23.15 14.88
C GLN A 482 -4.45 -21.87 15.21
N LYS A 483 -4.49 -21.41 16.47
CA LYS A 483 -3.70 -20.27 16.97
C LYS A 483 -2.20 -20.57 16.91
N GLN A 484 -1.80 -21.75 17.37
CA GLN A 484 -0.39 -22.17 17.34
C GLN A 484 0.13 -22.38 15.91
N ALA A 485 -0.67 -22.99 15.03
CA ALA A 485 -0.32 -23.19 13.62
C ALA A 485 -0.17 -21.85 12.88
N PHE A 486 -0.99 -20.84 13.23
CA PHE A 486 -0.84 -19.50 12.69
C PHE A 486 0.43 -18.81 13.20
N LEU A 487 0.76 -18.96 14.49
CA LEU A 487 2.00 -18.44 15.06
C LEU A 487 3.24 -19.03 14.38
N GLN A 488 3.26 -20.34 14.15
CA GLN A 488 4.37 -21.00 13.44
C GLN A 488 4.49 -20.53 12.00
N PHE A 489 3.35 -20.35 11.30
CA PHE A 489 3.36 -19.72 9.98
C PHE A 489 3.99 -18.32 10.00
N CYS A 490 3.67 -17.48 11.00
CA CYS A 490 4.28 -16.15 11.12
C CYS A 490 5.81 -16.24 11.25
N ILE A 491 6.33 -17.19 12.04
CA ILE A 491 7.77 -17.41 12.20
C ILE A 491 8.40 -17.83 10.88
N ASP A 492 7.88 -18.88 10.22
CA ASP A 492 8.43 -19.40 8.96
C ASP A 492 8.45 -18.33 7.87
N TYR A 493 7.36 -17.57 7.75
CA TYR A 493 7.27 -16.52 6.75
C TYR A 493 8.23 -15.37 7.04
N TYR A 494 8.41 -14.99 8.31
CA TYR A 494 9.35 -13.92 8.68
C TYR A 494 10.80 -14.35 8.49
N GLU A 495 11.11 -15.63 8.71
CA GLU A 495 12.42 -16.20 8.39
C GLU A 495 12.70 -16.13 6.88
N MET A 496 11.74 -16.52 6.04
CA MET A 496 11.86 -16.39 4.58
C MET A 496 12.12 -14.94 4.15
N ILE A 497 11.44 -13.97 4.76
CA ILE A 497 11.63 -12.55 4.45
C ILE A 497 12.96 -12.02 4.99
N ALA A 498 13.44 -12.51 6.14
CA ALA A 498 14.78 -12.19 6.66
C ALA A 498 15.88 -12.69 5.70
N ILE A 499 15.75 -13.91 5.17
CA ILE A 499 16.64 -14.46 4.14
C ILE A 499 16.58 -13.62 2.86
N LEU A 500 15.37 -13.20 2.43
CA LEU A 500 15.22 -12.31 1.28
C LEU A 500 15.94 -10.96 1.51
N CYS A 501 15.87 -10.39 2.73
CA CYS A 501 16.63 -9.20 3.08
C CYS A 501 18.14 -9.44 2.99
N LEU A 502 18.64 -10.57 3.48
CA LEU A 502 20.06 -10.95 3.40
C LEU A 502 20.53 -11.07 1.95
N ILE A 503 19.77 -11.77 1.10
CA ILE A 503 20.06 -11.88 -0.34
C ILE A 503 20.12 -10.49 -0.96
N THR A 504 19.19 -9.61 -0.61
CA THR A 504 19.11 -8.23 -1.12
C THR A 504 20.34 -7.41 -0.71
N ILE A 505 20.80 -7.53 0.53
CA ILE A 505 22.02 -6.88 1.03
C ILE A 505 23.23 -7.33 0.22
N VAL A 506 23.38 -8.64 -0.01
CA VAL A 506 24.47 -9.21 -0.82
C VAL A 506 24.39 -8.70 -2.25
N LEU A 507 23.20 -8.68 -2.87
CA LEU A 507 23.00 -8.15 -4.22
C LEU A 507 23.39 -6.67 -4.32
N ILE A 508 23.04 -5.84 -3.34
CA ILE A 508 23.43 -4.42 -3.31
C ILE A 508 24.95 -4.29 -3.14
N ALA A 509 25.56 -5.14 -2.32
CA ALA A 509 27.00 -5.14 -2.10
C ALA A 509 27.78 -5.50 -3.38
N LEU A 510 27.25 -6.40 -4.20
CA LEU A 510 27.88 -6.84 -5.45
C LEU A 510 27.65 -5.90 -6.64
N GLN A 511 26.75 -4.92 -6.56
CA GLN A 511 26.44 -4.00 -7.66
C GLN A 511 27.27 -2.70 -7.57
N PRO A 512 28.39 -2.56 -8.32
CA PRO A 512 29.23 -1.35 -8.30
C PRO A 512 28.56 -0.14 -8.96
N VAL A 513 27.45 -0.35 -9.66
CA VAL A 513 26.68 0.72 -10.30
C VAL A 513 26.03 1.63 -9.26
N ILE A 514 25.59 1.08 -8.13
CA ILE A 514 24.92 1.82 -7.06
C ILE A 514 25.91 2.77 -6.35
N SER A 515 27.19 2.40 -6.24
CA SER A 515 28.21 3.26 -5.62
C SER A 515 28.69 4.40 -6.51
N ARG A 516 28.49 4.32 -7.84
CA ARG A 516 28.95 5.32 -8.82
C ARG A 516 27.86 6.29 -9.28
N THR A 517 26.61 6.07 -8.89
CA THR A 517 25.48 6.88 -9.37
C THR A 517 25.26 8.10 -8.47
N ILE A 518 25.34 9.29 -9.04
CA ILE A 518 24.99 10.56 -8.39
C ILE A 518 23.53 10.86 -8.75
N ILE A 519 22.68 11.09 -7.75
CA ILE A 519 21.26 11.39 -7.97
C ILE A 519 21.17 12.86 -8.38
N ASN A 520 20.73 13.11 -9.61
CA ASN A 520 20.58 14.47 -10.14
C ASN A 520 19.10 14.73 -10.45
N VAL A 521 18.47 15.61 -9.66
CA VAL A 521 17.01 15.90 -9.74
C VAL A 521 16.74 17.24 -10.44
N LYS A 522 17.67 17.70 -11.30
CA LYS A 522 17.56 18.99 -12.01
C LYS A 522 16.33 19.12 -12.92
N GLY A 523 15.74 18.01 -13.38
CA GLY A 523 14.53 18.00 -14.21
C GLY A 523 13.36 18.73 -13.53
N LYS A 524 12.83 19.79 -14.16
CA LYS A 524 11.74 20.64 -13.62
C LYS A 524 10.34 19.99 -13.64
N HIS A 525 10.24 18.67 -13.80
CA HIS A 525 8.95 17.98 -13.92
C HIS A 525 8.84 16.90 -12.86
N PRO A 526 7.81 16.96 -11.99
CA PRO A 526 7.53 15.87 -11.08
C PRO A 526 7.10 14.63 -11.87
N ALA A 527 7.57 13.47 -11.44
CA ALA A 527 7.02 12.18 -11.85
C ALA A 527 5.52 12.14 -11.45
N PRO A 528 4.59 11.65 -12.31
CA PRO A 528 3.25 11.33 -11.84
C PRO A 528 3.34 10.37 -10.66
N ALA A 529 2.77 10.76 -9.52
CA ALA A 529 2.62 9.82 -8.43
C ALA A 529 1.38 9.00 -8.68
N GLY A 530 1.59 7.73 -8.96
CA GLY A 530 0.70 6.75 -8.39
C GLY A 530 1.13 6.48 -6.96
N PHE A 531 0.13 6.16 -6.16
CA PHE A 531 0.28 5.65 -4.81
C PHE A 531 1.15 4.40 -4.77
#